data_AF-A0A3D5SHY3-F1
#
_entry.id   AF-A0A3D5SHY3-F1
#
_cell.length_a   1.000
_cell.length_b   1.000
_cell.length_c   1.000
_cell.angle_alpha   90.00
_cell.angle_beta   90.00
_cell.angle_gamma   90.00
#
_symmetry.space_group_name_H-M   'P 1'
#
loop_
_entity.id
_entity.type
_entity.pdbx_description
1 polymer ?
#
loop_
_entity_poly.entity_id
_entity_poly.type
_entity_poly.pdbx_seq_one_letter_code
_entity_poly.pdbx_strand_id
1 'polypeptide(L)' 'KWTGIPVRKMLEGEMQKLVTMEERLAKRVIGQEEALAAVADAVRRARAGLQDPNRPIGSFFFFG' A
#
# COMPACT_ATOMS: atom_id res chain seq x y z
N LYS A 1 -9.22 -3.97 26.50
CA LYS A 1 -7.76 -3.74 26.50
C LYS A 1 -7.21 -4.31 25.19
N TRP A 2 -6.72 -3.45 24.31
CA TRP A 2 -6.23 -3.79 22.96
C TRP A 2 -5.04 -4.77 23.04
N THR A 3 -5.09 -5.84 22.24
CA THR A 3 -4.20 -6.98 21.89
C THR A 3 -2.82 -7.22 22.54
N GLY A 4 -2.27 -6.34 23.39
CA GLY A 4 -0.96 -6.52 24.03
C GLY A 4 0.23 -6.38 23.06
N ILE A 5 -0.02 -6.08 21.80
CA ILE A 5 1.02 -5.90 20.79
C ILE A 5 1.54 -4.46 20.88
N PRO A 6 2.85 -4.25 21.09
CA PRO A 6 3.43 -2.92 21.09
C PRO A 6 3.13 -2.21 19.76
N VAL A 7 2.59 -0.98 19.82
CA VAL A 7 2.27 -0.16 18.64
C VAL A 7 3.47 -0.05 17.68
N ARG A 8 4.69 0.02 18.22
CA ARG A 8 5.94 0.02 17.45
C ARG A 8 6.13 -1.27 16.61
N LYS A 9 5.82 -2.45 17.17
CA LYS A 9 5.87 -3.72 16.43
C LYS A 9 4.80 -3.81 15.33
N MET A 10 3.64 -3.16 15.54
CA MET A 10 2.62 -3.07 14.48
C MET A 10 3.07 -2.17 13.33
N LEU A 11 3.71 -1.03 13.64
CA LEU A 11 4.25 -0.11 12.64
C LEU A 11 5.38 -0.73 11.82
N GLU A 12 6.31 -1.46 12.45
CA GLU A 12 7.36 -2.21 11.74
C GLU A 12 6.77 -3.26 10.78
N GLY A 13 5.74 -3.99 11.23
CA GLY A 13 5.04 -4.96 10.40
C GLY A 13 4.25 -4.32 9.24
N GLU A 14 3.70 -3.12 9.42
CA GLU A 14 3.09 -2.37 8.32
C GLU A 14 4.12 -1.91 7.29
N MET A 15 5.28 -1.40 7.71
CA MET A 15 6.35 -1.00 6.78
C MET A 15 6.84 -2.17 5.92
N GLN A 16 7.08 -3.34 6.54
CA GLN A 16 7.53 -4.52 5.80
C GLN A 16 6.51 -4.97 4.73
N LYS A 17 5.20 -4.81 5.03
CA LYS A 17 4.12 -5.12 4.07
C LYS A 17 4.07 -4.14 2.90
N LEU A 18 4.52 -2.90 3.08
CA LEU A 18 4.57 -1.89 2.02
C LEU A 18 5.77 -2.10 1.09
N VAL A 19 6.92 -2.53 1.64
CA VAL A 19 8.12 -2.83 0.85
C VAL A 19 7.90 -4.01 -0.10
N THR A 20 7.10 -4.99 0.31
CA THR A 20 6.81 -6.21 -0.46
C THR A 20 5.42 -6.18 -1.11
N MET A 21 4.81 -5.00 -1.27
CA MET A 21 3.42 -4.86 -1.69
C MET A 21 3.20 -5.39 -3.11
N GLU A 22 4.02 -4.96 -4.07
CA GLU A 22 3.95 -5.38 -5.47
C GLU A 22 4.09 -6.88 -5.62
N GLU A 23 5.10 -7.48 -4.98
CA GLU A 23 5.31 -8.93 -4.99
C GLU A 23 4.11 -9.69 -4.43
N ARG A 24 3.48 -9.17 -3.38
CA ARG A 24 2.29 -9.78 -2.79
C ARG A 24 1.07 -9.66 -3.69
N LEU A 25 0.91 -8.55 -4.41
CA LEU A 25 -0.18 -8.36 -5.37
C LEU A 25 0.05 -9.19 -6.64
N ALA A 26 1.30 -9.32 -7.09
CA ALA A 26 1.69 -10.13 -8.24
C ALA A 26 1.37 -11.62 -8.06
N LYS A 27 1.26 -12.12 -6.82
CA LYS A 27 0.78 -13.49 -6.56
C LYS A 27 -0.67 -13.73 -7.00
N ARG A 28 -1.46 -12.66 -7.22
CA ARG A 28 -2.88 -12.73 -7.59
C ARG A 28 -3.20 -12.04 -8.90
N VAL A 29 -2.38 -11.08 -9.32
CA VAL A 29 -2.57 -10.32 -10.56
C VAL A 29 -1.35 -10.55 -11.44
N ILE A 30 -1.53 -11.26 -12.54
CA ILE A 30 -0.45 -11.68 -13.44
C ILE A 30 -0.42 -10.76 -14.66
N GLY A 31 0.79 -10.35 -15.07
CA GLY A 31 1.00 -9.58 -16.31
C GLY A 31 0.60 -8.10 -16.26
N GLN A 32 0.43 -7.53 -15.05
CA GLN A 32 -0.04 -6.15 -14.86
C GLN A 32 0.94 -5.34 -13.98
N GLU A 33 2.24 -5.44 -14.26
CA GLU A 33 3.31 -4.85 -13.44
C GLU A 33 3.13 -3.35 -13.25
N GLU A 34 2.78 -2.63 -14.31
CA GLU A 34 2.59 -1.17 -14.27
C GLU A 34 1.39 -0.76 -13.41
N ALA A 35 0.25 -1.47 -13.55
CA ALA A 35 -0.92 -1.22 -12.73
C ALA A 35 -0.65 -1.51 -11.24
N LEU A 36 0.10 -2.59 -10.95
CA LEU A 36 0.50 -2.95 -9.60
C LEU A 36 1.43 -1.88 -8.98
N ALA A 37 2.40 -1.39 -9.74
CA ALA A 37 3.31 -0.32 -9.31
C ALA A 37 2.53 0.98 -9.01
N ALA A 38 1.61 1.39 -9.89
CA ALA A 38 0.80 2.59 -9.70
C ALA A 38 -0.05 2.53 -8.42
N VAL A 39 -0.64 1.37 -8.12
CA VAL A 39 -1.41 1.16 -6.89
C VAL A 39 -0.49 1.18 -5.66
N ALA A 40 0.64 0.49 -5.72
CA ALA A 40 1.58 0.43 -4.60
C ALA A 40 2.16 1.82 -4.26
N ASP A 41 2.47 2.64 -5.25
CA ASP A 41 2.95 4.01 -5.07
C ASP A 41 1.92 4.92 -4.41
N ALA A 42 0.65 4.84 -4.81
CA ALA A 42 -0.41 5.61 -4.16
C ALA A 42 -0.52 5.26 -2.67
N VAL A 43 -0.48 3.96 -2.33
CA VAL A 43 -0.56 3.51 -0.93
C VAL A 43 0.68 3.94 -0.14
N ARG A 44 1.89 3.85 -0.72
CA ARG A 44 3.12 4.35 -0.08
C ARG A 44 3.06 5.85 0.22
N ARG A 45 2.61 6.66 -0.73
CA ARG A 45 2.48 8.12 -0.54
C ARG A 45 1.50 8.47 0.58
N ALA A 46 0.36 7.79 0.63
CA ALA A 46 -0.60 7.99 1.72
C ALA A 46 -0.02 7.65 3.09
N ARG A 47 0.76 6.55 3.17
CA ARG A 47 1.39 6.12 4.43
C ARG A 47 2.56 7.00 4.85
N ALA A 48 3.26 7.60 3.90
CA ALA A 48 4.30 8.60 4.16
C ALA A 48 3.74 9.99 4.51
N GLY A 49 2.42 10.18 4.47
CA GLY A 49 1.79 11.48 4.71
C GLY A 49 2.04 12.50 3.57
N LEU A 50 2.44 12.03 2.39
CA LEU A 50 2.72 12.86 1.21
C LEU A 50 1.46 13.14 0.36
N GLN A 51 0.28 12.82 0.89
CA GLN A 51 -1.02 12.99 0.26
C GLN A 51 -1.68 14.30 0.71
N ASP A 52 -2.39 14.95 -0.22
CA ASP A 52 -3.34 16.03 0.10
C ASP A 52 -4.50 15.48 0.95
N PRO A 53 -4.73 15.99 2.18
CA PRO A 53 -5.82 15.54 3.06
C PRO A 53 -7.22 15.66 2.44
N ASN A 54 -7.39 16.54 1.45
CA ASN A 54 -8.69 16.77 0.79
C ASN A 54 -8.92 15.85 -0.42
N ARG A 55 -8.00 14.92 -0.71
CA ARG A 55 -8.07 14.02 -1.87
C ARG A 55 -8.03 12.55 -1.43
N PRO A 56 -8.61 11.64 -2.23
CA PRO A 56 -8.45 10.21 -2.00
C PRO A 56 -6.99 9.77 -2.16
N ILE A 57 -6.61 8.67 -1.50
CA ILE A 57 -5.28 8.05 -1.55
C ILE A 57 -4.82 7.80 -2.99
N GLY A 58 -5.73 7.34 -3.84
CA GLY A 58 -5.53 7.16 -5.27
C GLY A 58 -6.87 7.07 -5.98
N SER A 59 -6.92 7.53 -7.22
CA SER A 59 -8.06 7.40 -8.12
C SER A 59 -7.58 6.65 -9.35
N PHE A 60 -8.14 5.46 -9.57
CA PHE A 60 -7.73 4.56 -10.65
C PHE A 60 -8.91 4.31 -11.57
N PHE A 61 -8.64 4.32 -12.87
CA PHE A 61 -9.56 3.85 -13.88
C PHE A 61 -8.90 2.67 -14.58
N PHE A 62 -9.47 1.48 -14.41
CA PHE A 62 -8.97 0.27 -15.06
C PHE A 62 -9.73 0.07 -16.36
N PHE A 63 -9.00 0.07 -17.46
CA PHE A 63 -9.49 -0.24 -18.79
C PHE A 63 -8.57 -1.30 -19.39
N GLY A 64 -9.17 -2.32 -20.00
CA GLY A 64 -8.47 -3.52 -20.48
C GLY A 64 -8.14 -3.45 -21.96
#